data_AF-A0A1F7Q3B2-F1
#
_entry.id   AF-A0A1F7Q3B2-F1
#
_cell.length_a   1.000
_cell.length_b   1.000
_cell.length_c   1.000
_cell.angle_alpha   90.00
_cell.angle_beta   90.00
_cell.angle_gamma   90.00
#
_symmetry.space_group_name_H-M   'P 1'
#
loop_
_entity.id
_entity.type
_entity.pdbx_description
1 polymer ?
#
loop_
_entity_poly.entity_id
_entity_poly.type
_entity_poly.pdbx_seq_one_letter_code
_entity_poly.pdbx_strand_id
1 'polypeptide(L)'
;MFQLDDQFLADIGLNELPDDQKQAFLQHIYEELELRVGTKLSDGLSDEQLEQFEKIIDRDQPSVDAWLAQYVPNYQTDEVFVRMQQATKLEANDPGLKSEFVATKWLEVNRPDYRDVVKQVLGELKSEIVNNRDAILGGDEAAPTA
;
A
#
# COMPACT_ATOMS: atom_id res chain seq x y z
N MET A 1 6.30 5.08 9.25
CA MET A 1 6.00 4.42 7.96
C MET A 1 6.33 2.95 8.15
N PHE A 2 5.49 2.05 7.65
CA PHE A 2 5.84 0.62 7.62
C PHE A 2 6.88 0.43 6.52
N GLN A 3 7.93 -0.32 6.84
CA GLN A 3 9.13 -0.47 6.03
C GLN A 3 9.37 -1.97 5.90
N LEU A 4 9.02 -2.51 4.74
CA LEU A 4 9.30 -3.90 4.38
C LEU A 4 10.70 -3.94 3.77
N ASP A 5 11.68 -4.11 4.66
CA ASP A 5 13.12 -4.11 4.37
C ASP A 5 13.79 -5.28 5.08
N ASP A 6 15.13 -5.41 5.00
CA ASP A 6 15.89 -6.45 5.72
C ASP A 6 15.59 -6.50 7.23
N GLN A 7 15.28 -5.35 7.84
CA GLN A 7 14.92 -5.31 9.26
C GLN A 7 13.58 -6.03 9.52
N PHE A 8 12.63 -5.95 8.59
CA PHE A 8 11.39 -6.70 8.67
C PHE A 8 11.67 -8.20 8.54
N LEU A 9 12.49 -8.59 7.56
CA LEU A 9 12.89 -10.00 7.37
C LEU A 9 13.62 -10.56 8.60
N ALA A 10 14.47 -9.76 9.24
CA ALA A 10 15.14 -10.14 10.47
C ALA A 10 14.15 -10.36 11.62
N ASP A 11 13.13 -9.52 11.74
CA ASP A 11 12.10 -9.65 12.79
C ASP A 11 11.28 -10.94 12.63
N ILE A 12 10.95 -11.33 11.39
CA ILE A 12 10.26 -12.60 11.11
C ILE A 12 11.20 -13.82 11.01
N GLY A 13 12.50 -13.63 11.20
CA GLY A 13 13.50 -14.70 11.17
C GLY A 13 13.82 -15.24 9.77
N LEU A 14 13.62 -14.44 8.72
CA LEU A 14 13.97 -14.75 7.33
C LEU A 14 15.24 -14.02 6.84
N ASN A 15 16.05 -13.47 7.75
CA ASN A 15 17.29 -12.80 7.39
C ASN A 15 18.36 -13.74 6.79
N GLU A 16 18.23 -15.05 6.99
CA GLU A 16 19.16 -16.04 6.44
C GLU A 16 18.89 -16.36 4.95
N LEU A 17 17.80 -15.83 4.38
CA LEU A 17 17.52 -15.99 2.96
C LEU A 17 18.57 -15.25 2.09
N PRO A 18 18.91 -15.77 0.90
CA PRO A 18 19.73 -15.06 -0.09
C PRO A 18 19.07 -13.74 -0.51
N ASP A 19 19.86 -12.72 -0.85
CA ASP A 19 19.36 -11.39 -1.24
C ASP A 19 18.31 -11.44 -2.37
N ASP A 20 18.51 -12.25 -3.41
CA ASP A 20 17.52 -12.45 -4.48
C ASP A 20 16.17 -12.99 -3.94
N GLN A 21 16.21 -13.94 -3.01
CA GLN A 21 14.99 -14.48 -2.39
C GLN A 21 14.36 -13.50 -1.43
N LYS A 22 15.15 -12.75 -0.66
CA LYS A 22 14.67 -11.67 0.20
C LYS A 22 13.90 -10.63 -0.60
N GLN A 23 14.47 -10.17 -1.71
CA GLN A 23 13.81 -9.19 -2.58
C GLN A 23 12.52 -9.74 -3.18
N ALA A 24 12.53 -10.96 -3.70
CA ALA A 24 11.32 -11.61 -4.22
C ALA A 24 10.25 -11.77 -3.12
N PHE A 25 10.65 -12.16 -1.91
CA PHE A 25 9.75 -12.34 -0.79
C PHE A 25 9.16 -11.01 -0.31
N LEU A 26 9.97 -9.96 -0.19
CA LEU A 26 9.50 -8.61 0.12
C LEU A 26 8.49 -8.13 -0.92
N GLN A 27 8.78 -8.31 -2.21
CA GLN A 27 7.86 -7.97 -3.29
C GLN A 27 6.52 -8.71 -3.14
N HIS A 28 6.55 -10.01 -2.89
CA HIS A 28 5.32 -10.78 -2.67
C HIS A 28 4.53 -10.32 -1.44
N ILE A 29 5.20 -9.94 -0.35
CA ILE A 29 4.53 -9.37 0.82
C ILE A 29 3.89 -8.02 0.48
N TYR A 30 4.54 -7.18 -0.32
CA TYR A 30 3.95 -5.93 -0.79
C TYR A 30 2.66 -6.18 -1.57
N GLU A 31 2.70 -7.07 -2.56
CA GLU A 31 1.53 -7.41 -3.39
C GLU A 31 0.38 -7.97 -2.54
N GLU A 32 0.68 -8.89 -1.62
CA GLU A 32 -0.32 -9.47 -0.70
C GLU A 32 -0.87 -8.44 0.28
N LEU A 33 -0.02 -7.55 0.80
CA LEU A 33 -0.44 -6.46 1.68
C LEU A 33 -1.40 -5.54 0.94
N GLU A 34 -1.06 -5.11 -0.28
CA GLU A 34 -1.91 -4.26 -1.11
C GLU A 34 -3.26 -4.90 -1.39
N LEU A 35 -3.28 -6.19 -1.75
CA LEU A 35 -4.51 -6.93 -2.05
C LEU A 35 -5.41 -7.07 -0.81
N ARG A 36 -4.83 -7.47 0.32
CA ARG A 36 -5.58 -7.65 1.57
C ARG A 36 -6.04 -6.33 2.16
N VAL A 37 -5.20 -5.30 2.12
CA VAL A 37 -5.57 -3.94 2.54
C VAL A 37 -6.70 -3.42 1.65
N GLY A 38 -6.62 -3.56 0.32
CA GLY A 38 -7.69 -3.16 -0.60
C GLY A 38 -9.02 -3.85 -0.28
N THR A 39 -8.98 -5.15 -0.02
CA THR A 39 -10.17 -5.94 0.36
C THR A 39 -10.75 -5.52 1.72
N LYS A 40 -9.91 -5.25 2.73
CA LYS A 40 -10.38 -4.80 4.05
C LYS A 40 -10.90 -3.36 4.03
N LEU A 41 -10.33 -2.53 3.16
CA LEU A 41 -10.80 -1.18 2.95
C LEU A 41 -12.18 -1.19 2.31
N SER A 42 -12.43 -2.09 1.36
CA SER A 42 -13.74 -2.18 0.71
C SER A 42 -14.86 -2.67 1.62
N ASP A 43 -14.57 -3.48 2.63
CA ASP A 43 -15.57 -4.04 3.56
C ASP A 43 -16.37 -2.99 4.36
N GLY A 44 -15.89 -1.75 4.45
CA GLY A 44 -16.59 -0.66 5.13
C GLY A 44 -16.80 0.59 4.28
N LEU A 45 -16.67 0.46 2.97
CA LEU A 45 -16.96 1.53 2.00
C LEU A 45 -18.24 1.17 1.24
N SER A 46 -19.04 2.17 0.92
CA SER A 46 -20.21 1.98 0.05
C SER A 46 -19.77 1.74 -1.39
N ASP A 47 -20.60 1.10 -2.22
CA ASP A 47 -20.31 0.87 -3.64
C ASP A 47 -19.93 2.18 -4.38
N GLU A 48 -20.61 3.29 -4.08
CA GLU A 48 -20.30 4.60 -4.66
C GLU A 48 -18.92 5.13 -4.26
N GLN A 49 -18.52 4.88 -3.01
CA GLN A 49 -17.19 5.27 -2.50
C GLN A 49 -16.10 4.40 -3.14
N LEU A 50 -16.37 3.12 -3.33
CA LEU A 50 -15.46 2.20 -4.01
C LEU A 50 -15.25 2.57 -5.46
N GLU A 51 -16.34 2.83 -6.20
CA GLU A 51 -16.24 3.26 -7.58
C GLU A 51 -15.48 4.60 -7.70
N GLN A 52 -15.73 5.54 -6.79
CA GLN A 52 -15.00 6.80 -6.76
C GLN A 52 -13.50 6.57 -6.48
N PHE A 53 -13.17 5.72 -5.51
CA PHE A 53 -11.79 5.41 -5.17
C PHE A 53 -11.07 4.68 -6.31
N GLU A 54 -11.72 3.71 -6.96
CA GLU A 54 -11.18 3.01 -8.13
C GLU A 54 -10.79 4.01 -9.23
N LYS A 55 -11.69 4.94 -9.59
CA LYS A 55 -11.39 5.98 -10.59
C LYS A 55 -10.20 6.86 -10.19
N ILE A 56 -10.06 7.19 -8.90
CA ILE A 56 -8.91 7.96 -8.39
C ILE A 56 -7.61 7.15 -8.54
N ILE A 57 -7.62 5.86 -8.21
CA ILE A 57 -6.46 4.97 -8.31
C ILE A 57 -6.09 4.70 -9.78
N ASP A 58 -7.07 4.57 -10.67
CA ASP A 58 -6.89 4.47 -12.12
C ASP A 58 -6.39 5.79 -12.76
N ARG A 59 -6.19 6.83 -11.94
CA ARG A 59 -5.75 8.17 -12.36
C ARG A 59 -6.69 8.82 -13.36
N ASP A 60 -7.99 8.52 -13.26
CA ASP A 60 -9.04 9.16 -14.04
C ASP A 60 -9.09 10.65 -13.68
N GLN A 61 -8.44 11.47 -14.50
CA GLN A 61 -8.34 12.91 -14.30
C GLN A 61 -9.67 13.61 -14.07
N PRO A 62 -10.76 13.33 -14.83
CA PRO A 62 -12.02 13.99 -14.56
C PRO A 62 -12.58 13.67 -13.16
N SER A 63 -12.45 12.43 -12.68
CA SER A 63 -12.85 12.08 -11.31
C SER A 63 -11.97 12.71 -10.25
N VAL A 64 -10.65 12.73 -10.46
CA VAL A 64 -9.67 13.37 -9.57
C VAL A 64 -9.92 14.88 -9.47
N ASP A 65 -10.09 15.57 -10.59
CA ASP A 65 -10.35 17.00 -10.63
C ASP A 65 -11.73 17.34 -10.02
N ALA A 66 -12.76 16.53 -10.26
CA ALA A 66 -14.08 16.70 -9.65
C ALA A 66 -14.00 16.55 -8.12
N TRP A 67 -13.26 15.56 -7.64
CA TRP A 67 -13.07 15.35 -6.20
C TRP A 67 -12.30 16.51 -5.56
N LEU A 68 -11.21 16.97 -6.19
CA LEU A 68 -10.46 18.15 -5.74
C LEU A 68 -11.34 19.39 -5.66
N ALA A 69 -12.11 19.67 -6.70
CA ALA A 69 -13.01 20.83 -6.72
C ALA A 69 -14.06 20.77 -5.60
N GLN A 70 -14.53 19.57 -5.25
CA GLN A 70 -15.57 19.38 -4.24
C GLN A 70 -15.02 19.40 -2.80
N TYR A 71 -13.93 18.70 -2.53
CA TYR A 71 -13.43 18.48 -1.16
C TYR A 71 -12.24 19.36 -0.80
N VAL A 72 -11.36 19.66 -1.77
CA VAL A 72 -10.10 20.39 -1.54
C VAL A 72 -9.86 21.44 -2.64
N PRO A 73 -10.74 22.44 -2.80
CA PRO A 73 -10.66 23.39 -3.92
C PRO A 73 -9.36 24.21 -3.94
N ASN A 74 -8.71 24.35 -2.78
CA ASN A 74 -7.43 25.05 -2.61
C ASN A 74 -6.25 24.09 -2.36
N TYR A 75 -6.29 22.87 -2.92
CA TYR A 75 -5.23 21.87 -2.74
C TYR A 75 -3.83 22.39 -3.06
N GLN A 76 -3.70 23.32 -4.01
CA GLN A 76 -2.43 23.94 -4.38
C GLN A 76 -1.74 24.68 -3.21
N THR A 77 -2.50 25.08 -2.19
CA THR A 77 -1.97 25.70 -0.96
C THR A 77 -1.84 24.73 0.21
N ASP A 78 -2.28 23.49 0.06
CA ASP A 78 -2.20 22.47 1.10
C ASP A 78 -0.73 22.09 1.34
N GLU A 79 -0.31 22.07 2.61
CA GLU A 79 1.08 21.74 2.97
C GLU A 79 1.50 20.36 2.47
N VAL A 80 0.59 19.38 2.46
CA VAL A 80 0.88 18.03 1.98
C VAL A 80 1.12 18.07 0.48
N PHE A 81 0.28 18.79 -0.27
CA PHE A 81 0.44 18.93 -1.72
C PHE A 81 1.76 19.62 -2.08
N VAL A 82 2.09 20.72 -1.42
CA VAL A 82 3.35 21.46 -1.64
C VAL A 82 4.57 20.59 -1.32
N ARG A 83 4.52 19.81 -0.24
CA ARG A 83 5.60 18.87 0.11
C ARG A 83 5.75 17.76 -0.94
N MET A 84 4.64 17.18 -1.40
CA MET A 84 4.64 16.15 -2.45
C MET A 84 5.19 16.71 -3.76
N GLN A 85 4.79 17.92 -4.14
CA GLN A 85 5.32 18.63 -5.30
C GLN A 85 6.84 18.82 -5.20
N GLN A 86 7.35 19.25 -4.05
CA GLN A 86 8.79 19.44 -3.83
C GLN A 86 9.58 18.12 -3.85
N ALA A 87 9.02 17.05 -3.30
CA ALA A 87 9.65 15.73 -3.25
C ALA A 87 9.72 15.09 -4.65
N THR A 88 8.63 15.15 -5.40
CA THR A 88 8.52 14.56 -6.75
C THR A 88 9.11 15.46 -7.84
N LYS A 89 9.25 16.76 -7.57
CA LYS A 89 9.62 17.81 -8.54
C LYS A 89 8.65 17.88 -9.73
N LEU A 90 7.42 17.44 -9.55
CA LEU A 90 6.37 17.51 -10.56
C LEU A 90 5.69 18.89 -10.57
N GLU A 91 5.04 19.22 -11.68
CA GLU A 91 4.25 20.44 -11.77
C GLU A 91 2.96 20.31 -10.95
N ALA A 92 2.42 21.43 -10.44
CA ALA A 92 1.20 21.42 -9.63
C ALA A 92 -0.03 20.88 -10.38
N ASN A 93 0.00 20.93 -11.71
CA ASN A 93 -1.07 20.37 -12.56
C ASN A 93 -0.76 18.96 -13.06
N ASP A 94 0.33 18.34 -12.61
CA ASP A 94 0.68 17.00 -13.05
C ASP A 94 -0.40 15.98 -12.63
N PRO A 95 -0.89 15.17 -13.58
CA PRO A 95 -1.97 14.21 -13.34
C PRO A 95 -1.57 13.13 -12.31
N GLY A 96 -0.30 12.72 -12.28
CA GLY A 96 0.21 11.76 -11.31
C GLY A 96 0.24 12.35 -9.90
N LEU A 97 0.74 13.59 -9.77
CA LEU A 97 0.78 14.30 -8.49
C LEU A 97 -0.63 14.52 -7.90
N LYS A 98 -1.58 14.96 -8.73
CA LYS A 98 -2.98 15.14 -8.30
C LYS A 98 -3.60 13.82 -7.83
N SER A 99 -3.43 12.75 -8.60
CA SER A 99 -4.03 11.44 -8.28
C SER A 99 -3.49 10.90 -6.95
N GLU A 100 -2.19 11.01 -6.72
CA GLU A 100 -1.55 10.54 -5.48
C GLU A 100 -2.00 11.35 -4.25
N PHE A 101 -2.09 12.67 -4.40
CA PHE A 101 -2.61 13.55 -3.35
C PHE A 101 -4.10 13.26 -3.05
N VAL A 102 -4.91 13.09 -4.10
CA VAL A 102 -6.34 12.80 -3.95
C VAL A 102 -6.55 11.44 -3.30
N ALA A 103 -5.85 10.39 -3.74
CA ALA A 103 -5.94 9.07 -3.11
C ALA A 103 -5.64 9.14 -1.60
N THR A 104 -4.60 9.89 -1.22
CA THR A 104 -4.23 10.09 0.18
C THR A 104 -5.33 10.82 0.96
N LYS A 105 -5.78 11.98 0.47
CA LYS A 105 -6.82 12.78 1.14
C LYS A 105 -8.17 12.05 1.19
N TRP A 106 -8.49 11.29 0.15
CA TRP A 106 -9.70 10.49 0.07
C TRP A 106 -9.74 9.47 1.20
N LEU A 107 -8.62 8.75 1.43
CA LEU A 107 -8.50 7.81 2.54
C LEU A 107 -8.58 8.51 3.90
N GLU A 108 -7.97 9.68 4.07
CA GLU A 108 -8.07 10.44 5.33
C GLU A 108 -9.51 10.84 5.67
N VAL A 109 -10.33 11.17 4.66
CA VAL A 109 -11.72 11.59 4.84
C VAL A 109 -12.66 10.39 5.02
N ASN A 110 -12.49 9.33 4.22
CA ASN A 110 -13.44 8.21 4.17
C ASN A 110 -13.03 7.01 5.04
N ARG A 111 -11.75 6.83 5.32
CA ARG A 111 -11.20 5.74 6.16
C ARG A 111 -10.13 6.28 7.12
N PRO A 112 -10.53 7.01 8.19
CA PRO A 112 -9.59 7.43 9.23
C PRO A 112 -8.90 6.23 9.91
N ASP A 113 -9.54 5.05 9.87
CA ASP A 113 -9.02 3.76 10.33
C ASP A 113 -8.07 3.08 9.33
N TYR A 114 -7.81 3.66 8.14
CA TYR A 114 -6.91 3.10 7.12
C TYR A 114 -5.57 2.65 7.72
N ARG A 115 -4.98 3.48 8.57
CA ARG A 115 -3.70 3.18 9.21
C ARG A 115 -3.77 1.99 10.16
N ASP A 116 -4.92 1.78 10.80
CA ASP A 116 -5.14 0.66 11.70
C ASP A 116 -5.49 -0.61 10.93
N VAL A 117 -6.21 -0.51 9.80
CA VAL A 117 -6.40 -1.62 8.86
C VAL A 117 -5.06 -2.12 8.32
N VAL A 118 -4.20 -1.22 7.82
CA VAL A 118 -2.86 -1.60 7.33
C VAL A 118 -2.04 -2.27 8.42
N LYS A 119 -2.06 -1.74 9.64
CA LYS A 119 -1.40 -2.37 10.80
C LYS A 119 -1.92 -3.76 11.09
N GLN A 120 -3.23 -3.93 11.09
CA GLN A 120 -3.87 -5.20 11.38
C GLN A 120 -3.48 -6.24 10.32
N VAL A 121 -3.67 -5.90 9.04
CA VAL A 121 -3.34 -6.79 7.92
C VAL A 121 -1.85 -7.15 7.91
N LEU A 122 -0.98 -6.17 8.14
CA LEU A 122 0.47 -6.43 8.24
C LEU A 122 0.80 -7.34 9.44
N GLY A 123 0.15 -7.15 10.58
CA GLY A 123 0.34 -8.01 11.77
C GLY A 123 -0.14 -9.44 11.55
N GLU A 124 -1.25 -9.61 10.84
CA GLU A 124 -1.77 -10.91 10.40
C GLU A 124 -0.77 -11.59 9.45
N LEU A 125 -0.35 -10.90 8.39
CA LEU A 125 0.67 -11.37 7.43
C LEU A 125 1.97 -11.78 8.13
N LYS A 126 2.48 -10.92 9.03
CA LYS A 126 3.68 -11.20 9.80
C LYS A 126 3.54 -12.50 10.61
N SER A 127 2.40 -12.67 11.27
CA SER A 127 2.12 -13.87 12.07
C SER A 127 2.00 -15.11 11.17
N GLU A 128 1.34 -15.02 10.02
CA GLU A 128 1.26 -16.10 9.04
C GLU A 128 2.64 -16.50 8.53
N ILE A 129 3.49 -15.53 8.18
CA ILE A 129 4.84 -15.81 7.70
C ILE A 129 5.67 -16.47 8.79
N VAL A 130 5.63 -15.98 10.03
CA VAL A 130 6.35 -16.59 11.16
C VAL A 130 5.88 -18.02 11.42
N ASN A 131 4.57 -18.28 11.34
CA ASN A 131 4.01 -19.63 11.51
C ASN A 131 4.40 -20.58 10.37
N ASN A 132 4.62 -20.06 9.16
CA ASN A 132 5.04 -20.84 8.00
C ASN A 132 6.56 -20.77 7.75
N ARG A 133 7.31 -20.12 8.64
CA ARG A 133 8.74 -19.84 8.46
C ARG A 133 9.55 -21.11 8.22
N ASP A 134 9.29 -22.17 8.99
CA ASP A 134 10.00 -23.44 8.86
C ASP A 134 9.71 -24.13 7.50
N ALA A 135 8.52 -23.93 6.92
CA ALA A 135 8.20 -24.41 5.58
C ALA A 135 8.86 -23.56 4.48
N ILE A 136 8.99 -22.26 4.71
CA ILE A 136 9.67 -21.32 3.79
C ILE A 136 11.19 -21.59 3.78
N LEU A 137 11.79 -21.82 4.95
CA LEU A 137 13.22 -22.12 5.09
C LEU A 137 13.56 -23.58 4.76
N GLY A 138 12.65 -24.52 5.00
CA GLY A 138 12.82 -25.95 4.77
C GLY A 138 12.38 -26.45 3.38
N GLY A 139 11.88 -25.56 2.52
CA GLY A 139 11.38 -25.89 1.19
C GLY A 139 12.43 -26.42 0.19
N ASP A 140 13.71 -26.47 0.58
CA ASP A 140 14.79 -27.06 -0.23
C ASP A 140 15.04 -28.55 0.06
N GLU A 141 14.30 -29.19 0.97
CA GLU A 141 14.51 -30.62 1.32
C GLU A 141 13.27 -31.51 1.05
N ALA A 142 12.86 -31.62 -0.23
CA ALA A 142 12.00 -32.73 -0.67
C ALA A 142 12.02 -32.95 -2.20
N ALA A 143 13.20 -33.26 -2.78
CA ALA A 143 13.25 -34.04 -4.01
C ALA A 143 13.67 -35.48 -3.63
N PRO A 144 12.74 -36.45 -3.53
CA PRO A 144 13.11 -37.83 -3.36
C PRO A 144 13.77 -38.34 -4.65
N THR A 145 14.98 -38.85 -4.50
CA THR A 145 15.71 -39.67 -5.47
C THR A 145 14.83 -40.77 -6.07
N ALA A 146 14.82 -40.88 -7.40
CA ALA A 146 14.55 -42.11 -8.14
C ALA A 146 15.43 -42.15 -9.40
#